data_AF-A0A9D7E355-F1
#
_entry.id   AF-A0A9D7E355-F1
#
_cell.length_a   1.000
_cell.length_b   1.000
_cell.length_c   1.000
_cell.angle_alpha   90.00
_cell.angle_beta   90.00
_cell.angle_gamma   90.00
#
_symmetry.space_group_name_H-M   'P 1'
#
loop_
_entity.id
_entity.type
_entity.pdbx_description
1 polymer ?
#
loop_
_entity_poly.entity_id
_entity_poly.type
_entity_poly.pdbx_seq_one_letter_code
_entity_poly.pdbx_strand_id
1 'polypeptide(L)'
;MALIQKKDAGNLYVVEAQANEESIVPLVQGWIKRKHRGRLASGVIVDRETFRGCGAIQTQETIANSAGWKVGPLVAFSKAVSKVVPSKKGAAEFEPLPEHPLAVYLPTMGSTRATTAQDRLPTKLKSYLQLIVDPAIAHPEYLAHWFNTEAGLLFRSMSSSGTTIPAIKRLLHFFEAFAEFMAIIHLSAYTSDPGRWLLVQEKLKRASNGADLDFRRASFGLWCTVYNALAKETRRMLNEKDEDKQAIADLYSVASQSCLEGLVDKGLSQVLESANNMRNRKAHGGVISEAEAEEQHKELAALLQTVRDRLGSSFYSLQLVQAGSADGLPNGASRVSVRVLTGSNPQFKAEDIELVQHVVKGQLYLHEAGREKVLGVAPLVQMKEKEQPACYFYNRIEGGVPQLISYHFEHQAEAADETGTARAFLDRLAQ
;
A
#
# COMPACT_ATOMS: atom_id res chain seq x y z
N MET A 1 1.36 7.93 -11.40
CA MET A 1 0.24 7.81 -12.37
C MET A 1 0.21 9.08 -13.19
N ALA A 2 0.20 8.98 -14.53
CA ALA A 2 0.01 10.14 -15.41
C ALA A 2 -1.03 9.78 -16.48
N LEU A 3 -2.13 10.51 -16.53
CA LEU A 3 -3.13 10.45 -17.60
C LEU A 3 -2.82 11.62 -18.55
N ILE A 4 -2.36 11.34 -19.76
CA ILE A 4 -2.00 12.39 -20.72
C ILE A 4 -2.94 12.33 -21.93
N GLN A 5 -3.56 13.47 -22.25
CA GLN A 5 -4.50 13.60 -23.37
C GLN A 5 -4.18 14.84 -24.20
N LYS A 6 -4.22 14.71 -25.54
CA LYS A 6 -4.09 15.83 -26.49
C LYS A 6 -5.42 16.19 -27.17
N LYS A 7 -6.36 15.25 -27.29
CA LYS A 7 -7.73 15.42 -27.83
C LYS A 7 -8.65 14.30 -27.35
N ASP A 8 -9.96 14.56 -27.37
CA ASP A 8 -11.01 13.59 -27.03
C ASP A 8 -11.04 12.46 -28.06
N ALA A 9 -10.37 11.36 -27.71
CA ALA A 9 -10.40 10.13 -28.44
C ALA A 9 -10.87 9.13 -27.41
N GLY A 10 -12.01 8.46 -27.63
CA GLY A 10 -12.72 7.61 -26.66
C GLY A 10 -11.91 6.47 -26.02
N ASN A 11 -10.60 6.38 -26.27
CA ASN A 11 -9.68 5.40 -25.71
C ASN A 11 -8.58 6.08 -24.88
N LEU A 12 -8.28 5.51 -23.72
CA LEU A 12 -7.20 5.90 -22.83
C LEU A 12 -5.90 5.19 -23.21
N TYR A 13 -4.77 5.88 -23.04
CA TYR A 13 -3.45 5.26 -23.06
C TYR A 13 -2.98 5.12 -21.61
N VAL A 14 -2.83 3.88 -21.16
CA VAL A 14 -2.54 3.53 -19.76
C VAL A 14 -1.15 2.92 -19.69
N VAL A 15 -0.34 3.44 -18.78
CA VAL A 15 1.04 3.00 -18.53
C VAL A 15 1.30 2.88 -17.04
N GLU A 16 2.15 1.92 -16.69
CA GLU A 16 2.82 1.88 -15.40
C GLU A 16 4.28 2.34 -15.64
N ALA A 17 4.61 3.53 -15.15
CA ALA A 17 5.91 4.16 -15.35
C ALA A 17 6.63 4.34 -14.02
N GLN A 18 7.94 4.09 -14.02
CA GLN A 18 8.81 4.55 -12.94
C GLN A 18 9.08 6.05 -13.12
N ALA A 19 9.28 6.78 -12.03
CA ALA A 19 9.51 8.22 -12.06
C ALA A 19 10.96 8.56 -12.45
N ASN A 20 11.41 8.12 -13.63
CA ASN A 20 12.72 8.48 -14.18
C ASN A 20 12.60 8.82 -15.68
N GLU A 21 13.45 9.75 -16.16
CA GLU A 21 13.40 10.23 -17.55
C GLU A 21 13.61 9.12 -18.58
N GLU A 22 14.51 8.18 -18.30
CA GLU A 22 14.83 7.06 -19.20
C GLU A 22 13.61 6.15 -19.47
N SER A 23 12.73 5.96 -18.48
CA SER A 23 11.49 5.18 -18.66
C SER A 23 10.33 6.01 -19.20
N ILE A 24 10.25 7.30 -18.85
CA ILE A 24 9.13 8.17 -19.25
C ILE A 24 9.20 8.54 -20.73
N VAL A 25 10.41 8.85 -21.26
CA VAL A 25 10.57 9.32 -22.65
C VAL A 25 10.05 8.30 -23.68
N PRO A 26 10.40 7.00 -23.61
CA PRO A 26 9.84 5.98 -24.50
C PRO A 26 8.31 5.83 -24.38
N LEU A 27 7.76 5.96 -23.18
CA LEU A 27 6.32 5.84 -22.93
C LEU A 27 5.54 7.03 -23.52
N VAL A 28 6.07 8.24 -23.39
CA VAL A 28 5.52 9.46 -24.00
C VAL A 28 5.62 9.39 -25.53
N GLN A 29 6.73 8.90 -26.07
CA GLN A 29 6.85 8.67 -27.52
C GLN A 29 5.87 7.59 -28.01
N GLY A 30 5.66 6.53 -27.23
CA GLY A 30 4.66 5.48 -27.49
C GLY A 30 3.24 6.06 -27.53
N TRP A 31 2.90 6.91 -26.57
CA TRP A 31 1.64 7.64 -26.53
C TRP A 31 1.45 8.55 -27.75
N ILE A 32 2.43 9.39 -28.07
CA ILE A 32 2.40 10.30 -29.24
C ILE A 32 2.20 9.51 -30.53
N LYS A 33 2.88 8.38 -30.68
CA LYS A 33 2.83 7.53 -31.88
C LYS A 33 1.66 6.53 -31.84
N ARG A 34 0.83 6.51 -30.78
CA ARG A 34 -0.20 5.50 -30.51
C ARG A 34 0.30 4.04 -30.64
N LYS A 35 1.59 3.81 -30.41
CA LYS A 35 2.19 2.47 -30.42
C LYS A 35 1.95 1.82 -29.06
N HIS A 36 1.29 0.67 -29.04
CA HIS A 36 1.06 -0.13 -27.83
C HIS A 36 1.53 -1.56 -28.09
N ARG A 37 2.06 -2.23 -27.07
CA ARG A 37 2.52 -3.63 -27.16
C ARG A 37 1.69 -4.60 -26.32
N GLY A 38 0.49 -4.17 -25.89
CA GLY A 38 -0.44 -5.01 -25.13
C GLY A 38 0.00 -5.29 -23.70
N ARG A 39 0.97 -4.53 -23.17
CA ARG A 39 1.41 -4.62 -21.77
C ARG A 39 1.48 -3.26 -21.09
N LEU A 40 1.05 -3.17 -19.84
CA LEU A 40 1.09 -1.96 -19.00
C LEU A 40 2.47 -1.31 -18.92
N ALA A 41 3.52 -2.11 -18.78
CA ALA A 41 4.91 -1.65 -18.71
C ALA A 41 5.40 -0.96 -20.01
N SER A 42 4.68 -1.15 -21.12
CA SER A 42 5.03 -0.62 -22.45
C SER A 42 3.94 0.27 -23.05
N GLY A 43 2.87 0.53 -22.30
CA GLY A 43 1.68 1.21 -22.76
C GLY A 43 0.65 0.29 -23.40
N VAL A 44 -0.58 0.47 -22.94
CA VAL A 44 -1.79 -0.21 -23.43
C VAL A 44 -2.84 0.83 -23.78
N ILE A 45 -3.57 0.59 -24.87
CA ILE A 45 -4.74 1.38 -25.22
C ILE A 45 -5.97 0.62 -24.74
N VAL A 46 -6.80 1.27 -23.95
CA VAL A 46 -8.08 0.72 -23.47
C VAL A 46 -9.22 1.65 -23.84
N ASP A 47 -10.38 1.08 -24.07
CA ASP A 47 -11.60 1.85 -24.18
C ASP A 47 -11.96 2.49 -22.83
N ARG A 48 -12.44 3.73 -22.85
CA ARG A 48 -12.71 4.52 -21.64
C ARG A 48 -13.88 3.95 -20.84
N GLU A 49 -14.92 3.46 -21.50
CA GLU A 49 -16.14 2.98 -20.85
C GLU A 49 -15.93 1.63 -20.17
N THR A 50 -14.97 0.85 -20.67
CA THR A 50 -14.62 -0.48 -20.17
C THR A 50 -13.39 -0.50 -19.25
N PHE A 51 -12.65 0.61 -19.12
CA PHE A 51 -11.51 0.69 -18.21
C PHE A 51 -11.95 0.55 -16.75
N ARG A 52 -11.31 -0.37 -16.01
CA ARG A 52 -11.58 -0.66 -14.59
C ARG A 52 -10.34 -0.54 -13.70
N GLY A 53 -9.27 0.08 -14.20
CA GLY A 53 -8.00 0.28 -13.48
C GLY A 53 -6.88 -0.65 -13.94
N CYS A 54 -5.64 -0.33 -13.54
CA CYS A 54 -4.44 -1.08 -13.95
C CYS A 54 -4.43 -2.52 -13.44
N GLY A 55 -4.96 -2.76 -12.23
CA GLY A 55 -5.05 -4.12 -11.67
C GLY A 55 -5.87 -5.07 -12.56
N ALA A 56 -6.91 -4.57 -13.25
CA ALA A 56 -7.67 -5.37 -14.21
C ALA A 56 -6.84 -5.76 -15.44
N ILE A 57 -6.00 -4.83 -15.93
CA ILE A 57 -5.10 -5.08 -17.06
C ILE A 57 -3.97 -6.04 -16.64
N GLN A 58 -3.33 -5.84 -15.48
CA GLN A 58 -2.31 -6.75 -14.94
C GLN A 58 -2.89 -8.16 -14.74
N THR A 59 -4.12 -8.26 -14.22
CA THR A 59 -4.81 -9.55 -14.06
C THR A 59 -5.08 -10.21 -15.41
N GLN A 60 -5.48 -9.43 -16.43
CA GLN A 60 -5.66 -9.96 -17.79
C GLN A 60 -4.34 -10.43 -18.41
N GLU A 61 -3.24 -9.71 -18.19
CA GLU A 61 -1.88 -10.12 -18.57
C GLU A 61 -1.48 -11.40 -17.83
N THR A 62 -1.72 -11.49 -16.52
CA THR A 62 -1.47 -12.70 -15.72
C THR A 62 -2.31 -13.87 -16.24
N ILE A 63 -3.60 -13.71 -16.48
CA ILE A 63 -4.45 -14.76 -17.06
C ILE A 63 -3.92 -15.20 -18.43
N ALA A 64 -3.50 -14.27 -19.29
CA ALA A 64 -2.93 -14.57 -20.60
C ALA A 64 -1.57 -15.28 -20.52
N ASN A 65 -0.74 -14.96 -19.51
CA ASN A 65 0.56 -15.57 -19.30
C ASN A 65 0.46 -16.94 -18.59
N SER A 66 -0.46 -17.09 -17.63
CA SER A 66 -0.74 -18.33 -16.89
C SER A 66 -1.48 -19.35 -17.76
N ALA A 67 -2.31 -18.88 -18.69
CA ALA A 67 -2.85 -19.71 -19.74
C ALA A 67 -1.77 -19.97 -20.81
N GLY A 68 -0.92 -20.99 -20.58
CA GLY A 68 -0.06 -21.57 -21.62
C GLY A 68 -0.83 -22.23 -22.79
N TRP A 69 -2.05 -21.79 -23.07
CA TRP A 69 -2.98 -22.38 -24.01
C TRP A 69 -2.91 -21.66 -25.35
N LYS A 70 -2.15 -22.24 -26.29
CA LYS A 70 -2.37 -22.07 -27.73
C LYS A 70 -3.59 -22.90 -28.17
N VAL A 71 -4.77 -22.62 -27.63
CA VAL A 71 -5.98 -23.41 -27.93
C VAL A 71 -7.10 -22.48 -28.39
N GLY A 72 -7.28 -22.40 -29.71
CA GLY A 72 -8.47 -21.86 -30.37
C GLY A 72 -8.70 -20.34 -30.25
N PRO A 73 -9.68 -19.82 -31.01
CA PRO A 73 -10.09 -18.42 -30.91
C PRO A 73 -10.76 -18.14 -29.56
N LEU A 74 -10.36 -17.05 -28.91
CA LEU A 74 -11.01 -16.55 -27.69
C LEU A 74 -12.45 -16.15 -27.99
N VAL A 75 -13.40 -16.65 -27.20
CA VAL A 75 -14.81 -16.27 -27.28
C VAL A 75 -15.14 -15.29 -26.16
N ALA A 76 -15.75 -14.16 -26.50
CA ALA A 76 -16.17 -13.16 -25.52
C ALA A 76 -17.20 -13.75 -24.54
N PHE A 77 -17.09 -13.41 -23.26
CA PHE A 77 -17.99 -13.90 -22.21
C PHE A 77 -19.47 -13.62 -22.52
N SER A 78 -19.77 -12.45 -23.09
CA SER A 78 -21.12 -12.05 -23.52
C SER A 78 -21.71 -12.90 -24.65
N LYS A 79 -20.88 -13.68 -25.36
CA LYS A 79 -21.36 -14.66 -26.33
C LYS A 79 -21.66 -15.99 -25.66
N ALA A 80 -20.84 -16.41 -24.70
CA ALA A 80 -21.02 -17.68 -23.97
C ALA A 80 -22.19 -17.63 -22.97
N VAL A 81 -22.53 -16.45 -22.44
CA VAL A 81 -23.64 -16.25 -21.50
C VAL A 81 -24.72 -15.40 -22.16
N SER A 82 -25.85 -16.03 -22.48
CA SER A 82 -26.97 -15.40 -23.18
C SER A 82 -27.84 -14.54 -22.27
N LYS A 83 -27.86 -14.84 -20.96
CA LYS A 83 -28.65 -14.10 -19.98
C LYS A 83 -28.01 -14.15 -18.60
N VAL A 84 -28.05 -13.02 -17.88
CA VAL A 84 -27.64 -12.92 -16.47
C VAL A 84 -28.85 -12.51 -15.64
N VAL A 85 -29.20 -13.31 -14.64
CA VAL A 85 -30.31 -13.04 -13.72
C VAL A 85 -29.75 -12.86 -12.31
N PRO A 86 -29.78 -11.66 -11.73
CA PRO A 86 -29.33 -11.45 -10.37
C PRO A 86 -30.36 -11.97 -9.36
N SER A 87 -29.91 -12.52 -8.23
CA SER A 87 -30.78 -12.74 -7.07
C SER A 87 -31.28 -11.41 -6.50
N LYS A 88 -32.43 -11.39 -5.81
CA LYS A 88 -32.94 -10.16 -5.19
C LYS A 88 -31.93 -9.60 -4.19
N LYS A 89 -31.64 -8.30 -4.29
CA LYS A 89 -30.79 -7.59 -3.33
C LYS A 89 -31.54 -7.39 -2.01
N GLY A 90 -30.87 -7.61 -0.89
CA GLY A 90 -31.39 -7.28 0.45
C GLY A 90 -32.35 -8.30 1.07
N ALA A 91 -32.47 -9.51 0.51
CA ALA A 91 -33.26 -10.58 1.13
C ALA A 91 -32.63 -10.99 2.48
N ALA A 92 -33.48 -11.19 3.49
CA ALA A 92 -33.06 -11.67 4.81
C ALA A 92 -32.57 -13.12 4.77
N GLU A 93 -33.10 -13.92 3.84
CA GLU A 93 -32.85 -15.34 3.66
C GLU A 93 -32.51 -15.67 2.20
N PHE A 94 -32.00 -16.89 1.98
CA PHE A 94 -31.71 -17.39 0.64
C PHE A 94 -33.00 -17.58 -0.16
N GLU A 95 -33.19 -16.79 -1.21
CA GLU A 95 -34.27 -16.98 -2.18
C GLU A 95 -33.74 -17.71 -3.42
N PRO A 96 -34.21 -18.93 -3.72
CA PRO A 96 -33.85 -19.60 -4.95
C PRO A 96 -34.47 -18.91 -6.18
N LEU A 97 -33.78 -19.01 -7.32
CA LEU A 97 -34.27 -18.57 -8.62
C LEU A 97 -34.89 -19.78 -9.32
N PRO A 98 -35.75 -19.57 -10.34
CA PRO A 98 -36.26 -20.69 -11.14
C PRO A 98 -35.10 -21.51 -11.72
N GLU A 99 -35.11 -22.82 -11.52
CA GLU A 99 -34.06 -23.69 -12.05
C GLU A 99 -34.01 -23.65 -13.57
N HIS A 100 -32.80 -23.77 -14.11
CA HIS A 100 -32.59 -23.81 -15.55
C HIS A 100 -31.47 -24.82 -15.89
N PRO A 101 -31.67 -25.72 -16.87
CA PRO A 101 -30.72 -26.80 -17.17
C PRO A 101 -29.38 -26.29 -17.70
N LEU A 102 -29.35 -25.07 -18.26
CA LEU A 102 -28.14 -24.42 -18.76
C LEU A 102 -27.61 -23.33 -17.81
N ALA A 103 -28.03 -23.34 -16.54
CA ALA A 103 -27.58 -22.33 -15.58
C ALA A 103 -26.25 -22.67 -14.93
N VAL A 104 -25.43 -21.64 -14.74
CA VAL A 104 -24.37 -21.59 -13.74
C VAL A 104 -24.75 -20.58 -12.68
N TYR A 105 -24.82 -21.03 -11.44
CA TYR A 105 -25.01 -20.18 -10.28
C TYR A 105 -23.65 -19.71 -9.77
N LEU A 106 -23.43 -18.40 -9.88
CA LEU A 106 -22.18 -17.73 -9.55
C LEU A 106 -22.38 -16.83 -8.32
N PRO A 107 -21.89 -17.23 -7.14
CA PRO A 107 -21.86 -16.36 -5.97
C PRO A 107 -21.05 -15.08 -6.24
N THR A 108 -21.58 -13.94 -5.82
CA THR A 108 -20.90 -12.64 -5.97
C THR A 108 -19.73 -12.47 -5.00
N MET A 109 -19.71 -13.25 -3.91
CA MET A 109 -18.55 -13.39 -3.02
C MET A 109 -17.53 -14.34 -3.66
N GLY A 110 -16.32 -13.84 -3.94
CA GLY A 110 -15.31 -14.53 -4.74
C GLY A 110 -14.85 -15.89 -4.20
N SER A 111 -14.93 -16.15 -2.90
CA SER A 111 -14.48 -17.40 -2.28
C SER A 111 -15.47 -18.56 -2.36
N THR A 112 -16.76 -18.30 -2.61
CA THR A 112 -17.78 -19.35 -2.70
C THR A 112 -17.77 -19.99 -4.08
N ARG A 113 -17.87 -21.33 -4.17
CA ARG A 113 -17.78 -22.03 -5.46
C ARG A 113 -18.98 -21.75 -6.36
N ALA A 114 -18.72 -21.55 -7.66
CA ALA A 114 -19.72 -21.59 -8.70
C ALA A 114 -20.20 -23.03 -8.92
N THR A 115 -21.48 -23.22 -9.22
CA THR A 115 -22.12 -24.54 -9.33
C THR A 115 -23.24 -24.51 -10.39
N THR A 116 -23.56 -25.64 -11.00
CA THR A 116 -24.74 -25.79 -11.87
C THR A 116 -26.00 -26.19 -11.10
N ALA A 117 -25.86 -26.56 -9.82
CA ALA A 117 -26.96 -26.97 -8.96
C ALA A 117 -27.16 -25.96 -7.82
N GLN A 118 -28.38 -25.46 -7.69
CA GLN A 118 -28.72 -24.36 -6.78
C GLN A 118 -28.76 -24.77 -5.31
N ASP A 119 -29.15 -26.02 -5.04
CA ASP A 119 -29.15 -26.67 -3.73
C ASP A 119 -27.75 -26.79 -3.10
N ARG A 120 -26.69 -26.73 -3.91
CA ARG A 120 -25.29 -26.72 -3.46
C ARG A 120 -24.82 -25.34 -3.00
N LEU A 121 -25.62 -24.29 -3.15
CA LEU A 121 -25.28 -22.96 -2.64
C LEU A 121 -25.45 -22.90 -1.11
N PRO A 122 -24.61 -22.13 -0.39
CA PRO A 122 -24.79 -21.95 1.05
C PRO A 122 -26.14 -21.33 1.38
N THR A 123 -26.82 -21.86 2.40
CA THR A 123 -28.13 -21.36 2.87
C THR A 123 -28.10 -19.92 3.39
N LYS A 124 -26.91 -19.42 3.76
CA LYS A 124 -26.68 -18.03 4.19
C LYS A 124 -26.27 -17.10 3.05
N LEU A 125 -26.25 -17.57 1.80
CA LEU A 125 -25.78 -16.78 0.66
C LEU A 125 -26.81 -15.69 0.32
N LYS A 126 -26.42 -14.43 0.47
CA LYS A 126 -27.29 -13.27 0.26
C LYS A 126 -27.32 -12.77 -1.19
N SER A 127 -26.33 -13.12 -2.00
CA SER A 127 -26.21 -12.62 -3.37
C SER A 127 -25.48 -13.61 -4.29
N TYR A 128 -26.10 -13.90 -5.43
CA TYR A 128 -25.54 -14.70 -6.52
C TYR A 128 -26.17 -14.31 -7.86
N LEU A 129 -25.53 -14.71 -8.95
CA LEU A 129 -26.00 -14.55 -10.31
C LEU A 129 -26.35 -15.92 -10.88
N GLN A 130 -27.47 -16.02 -11.60
CA GLN A 130 -27.76 -17.15 -12.47
C GLN A 130 -27.35 -16.77 -13.90
N LEU A 131 -26.36 -17.46 -14.44
CA LEU A 131 -25.83 -17.27 -15.78
C LEU A 131 -26.40 -18.35 -16.69
N ILE A 132 -27.21 -17.96 -17.68
CA ILE A 132 -27.73 -18.89 -18.68
C ILE A 132 -26.70 -19.02 -19.79
N VAL A 133 -26.12 -20.21 -19.93
CA VAL A 133 -25.01 -20.50 -20.84
C VAL A 133 -25.56 -20.95 -22.18
N ASP A 134 -24.93 -20.50 -23.27
CA ASP A 134 -25.16 -21.05 -24.61
C ASP A 134 -24.37 -22.36 -24.79
N PRO A 135 -25.03 -23.52 -24.87
CA PRO A 135 -24.37 -24.82 -24.95
C PRO A 135 -23.64 -25.03 -26.29
N ALA A 136 -23.91 -24.22 -27.32
CA ALA A 136 -23.15 -24.26 -28.57
C ALA A 136 -21.73 -23.67 -28.41
N ILE A 137 -21.50 -22.89 -27.34
CA ILE A 137 -20.24 -22.21 -27.06
C ILE A 137 -19.50 -22.84 -25.88
N ALA A 138 -20.22 -23.13 -24.78
CA ALA A 138 -19.62 -23.72 -23.59
C ALA A 138 -20.63 -24.59 -22.82
N HIS A 139 -20.14 -25.68 -22.22
CA HIS A 139 -20.94 -26.44 -21.27
C HIS A 139 -21.05 -25.71 -19.93
N PRO A 140 -22.24 -25.66 -19.29
CA PRO A 140 -22.42 -25.05 -17.98
C PRO A 140 -21.45 -25.60 -16.93
N GLU A 141 -21.20 -26.92 -16.92
CA GLU A 141 -20.27 -27.56 -16.01
C GLU A 141 -18.85 -27.03 -16.23
N TYR A 142 -18.41 -26.94 -17.49
CA TYR A 142 -17.09 -26.38 -17.80
C TYR A 142 -16.97 -24.95 -17.28
N LEU A 143 -17.96 -24.10 -17.53
CA LEU A 143 -17.93 -22.71 -17.11
C LEU A 143 -17.94 -22.57 -15.58
N ALA A 144 -18.73 -23.39 -14.87
CA ALA A 144 -18.74 -23.46 -13.41
C ALA A 144 -17.37 -23.90 -12.84
N HIS A 145 -16.74 -24.92 -13.45
CA HIS A 145 -15.39 -25.35 -13.06
C HIS A 145 -14.34 -24.27 -13.32
N TRP A 146 -14.42 -23.61 -14.48
CA TRP A 146 -13.52 -22.52 -14.84
C TRP A 146 -13.57 -21.39 -13.82
N PHE A 147 -14.76 -20.96 -13.40
CA PHE A 147 -14.96 -19.94 -12.35
C PHE A 147 -14.39 -20.32 -10.97
N ASN A 148 -14.09 -21.60 -10.75
CA ASN A 148 -13.48 -22.12 -9.53
C ASN A 148 -11.96 -22.32 -9.65
N THR A 149 -11.38 -22.12 -10.84
CA THR A 149 -9.92 -22.09 -11.02
C THR A 149 -9.32 -20.79 -10.50
N GLU A 150 -8.00 -20.74 -10.32
CA GLU A 150 -7.28 -19.52 -9.92
C GLU A 150 -7.58 -18.34 -10.87
N ALA A 151 -7.52 -18.56 -12.19
CA ALA A 151 -7.86 -17.55 -13.19
C ALA A 151 -9.33 -17.11 -13.12
N GLY A 152 -10.25 -18.04 -12.86
CA GLY A 152 -11.67 -17.74 -12.68
C GLY A 152 -11.96 -16.93 -11.41
N LEU A 153 -11.27 -17.23 -10.31
CA LEU A 153 -11.37 -16.49 -9.06
C LEU A 153 -10.85 -15.06 -9.22
N LEU A 154 -9.71 -14.89 -9.91
CA LEU A 154 -9.20 -13.58 -10.30
C LEU A 154 -10.21 -12.84 -11.18
N PHE A 155 -10.80 -13.50 -12.17
CA PHE A 155 -11.82 -12.90 -13.02
C PHE A 155 -13.06 -12.43 -12.24
N ARG A 156 -13.56 -13.26 -11.30
CA ARG A 156 -14.70 -12.92 -10.44
C ARG A 156 -14.40 -11.73 -9.54
N SER A 157 -13.18 -11.65 -9.01
CA SER A 157 -12.75 -10.52 -8.16
C SER A 157 -12.80 -9.17 -8.88
N MET A 158 -12.63 -9.16 -10.21
CA MET A 158 -12.72 -7.95 -11.03
C MET A 158 -14.17 -7.43 -11.17
N SER A 159 -15.19 -8.29 -10.97
CA SER A 159 -16.61 -7.96 -11.22
C SER A 159 -17.46 -7.87 -9.96
N SER A 160 -16.96 -8.26 -8.79
CA SER A 160 -17.72 -8.25 -7.54
C SER A 160 -17.86 -6.83 -6.94
N SER A 161 -19.10 -6.37 -6.71
CA SER A 161 -19.47 -5.19 -5.89
C SER A 161 -19.22 -5.38 -4.38
N GLY A 162 -18.26 -6.24 -4.02
CA GLY A 162 -17.78 -6.46 -2.66
C GLY A 162 -16.33 -5.98 -2.46
N THR A 163 -15.75 -5.29 -3.44
CA THR A 163 -14.37 -4.74 -3.42
C THR A 163 -14.24 -3.55 -2.47
N THR A 164 -15.33 -2.86 -2.15
CA THR A 164 -15.32 -1.64 -1.33
C THR A 164 -14.82 -1.90 0.08
N ILE A 165 -15.28 -2.96 0.76
CA ILE A 165 -14.86 -3.25 2.16
C ILE A 165 -13.38 -3.67 2.24
N PRO A 166 -12.86 -4.59 1.40
CA PRO A 166 -11.42 -4.86 1.32
C PRO A 166 -10.61 -3.63 0.88
N ALA A 167 -11.13 -2.80 -0.03
CA ALA A 167 -10.46 -1.56 -0.45
C ALA A 167 -10.37 -0.54 0.68
N ILE A 168 -11.45 -0.34 1.46
CA ILE A 168 -11.44 0.46 2.69
C ILE A 168 -10.37 -0.08 3.65
N LYS A 169 -10.33 -1.40 3.87
CA LYS A 169 -9.33 -2.01 4.77
C LYS A 169 -7.90 -1.70 4.31
N ARG A 170 -7.61 -1.85 3.01
CA ARG A 170 -6.30 -1.49 2.44
C ARG A 170 -5.96 -0.01 2.59
N LEU A 171 -6.93 0.88 2.40
CA LEU A 171 -6.71 2.32 2.60
C LEU A 171 -6.43 2.65 4.07
N LEU A 172 -7.18 2.05 5.00
CA LEU A 172 -6.94 2.23 6.43
C LEU A 172 -5.57 1.68 6.85
N HIS A 173 -5.19 0.48 6.37
CA HIS A 173 -3.87 -0.08 6.56
C HIS A 173 -2.76 0.83 5.99
N PHE A 174 -2.98 1.45 4.83
CA PHE A 174 -2.05 2.46 4.29
C PHE A 174 -1.88 3.63 5.25
N PHE A 175 -2.96 4.20 5.78
CA PHE A 175 -2.85 5.35 6.70
C PHE A 175 -2.21 4.98 8.04
N GLU A 176 -2.46 3.77 8.54
CA GLU A 176 -1.82 3.26 9.75
C GLU A 176 -0.30 3.09 9.53
N ALA A 177 0.10 2.39 8.47
CA ALA A 177 1.50 2.24 8.08
C ALA A 177 2.18 3.60 7.78
N PHE A 178 1.46 4.54 7.19
CA PHE A 178 1.97 5.88 6.89
C PHE A 178 2.20 6.69 8.17
N ALA A 179 1.25 6.68 9.12
CA ALA A 179 1.43 7.34 10.41
C ALA A 179 2.59 6.71 11.20
N GLU A 180 2.69 5.38 11.21
CA GLU A 180 3.79 4.63 11.80
C GLU A 180 5.13 5.05 11.22
N PHE A 181 5.25 5.03 9.89
CA PHE A 181 6.50 5.38 9.21
C PHE A 181 6.92 6.82 9.50
N MET A 182 6.01 7.78 9.40
CA MET A 182 6.29 9.19 9.67
C MET A 182 6.70 9.42 11.14
N ALA A 183 6.01 8.78 12.08
CA ALA A 183 6.36 8.83 13.50
C ALA A 183 7.74 8.20 13.77
N ILE A 184 8.04 7.06 13.13
CA ILE A 184 9.33 6.38 13.24
C ILE A 184 10.47 7.26 12.72
N ILE A 185 10.28 7.99 11.62
CA ILE A 185 11.30 8.92 11.11
C ILE A 185 11.60 10.00 12.15
N HIS A 186 10.58 10.62 12.74
CA HIS A 186 10.79 11.61 13.79
C HIS A 186 11.46 11.00 15.04
N LEU A 187 11.03 9.83 15.48
CA LEU A 187 11.68 9.14 16.60
C LEU A 187 13.14 8.85 16.29
N SER A 188 13.45 8.42 15.07
CA SER A 188 14.83 8.17 14.61
C SER A 188 15.69 9.42 14.73
N ALA A 189 15.18 10.56 14.24
CA ALA A 189 15.85 11.84 14.31
C ALA A 189 16.06 12.28 15.77
N TYR A 190 15.00 12.39 16.56
CA TYR A 190 15.10 12.91 17.94
C TYR A 190 15.90 11.99 18.87
N THR A 191 15.81 10.66 18.74
CA THR A 191 16.57 9.73 19.60
C THR A 191 18.06 9.64 19.25
N SER A 192 18.47 10.14 18.07
CA SER A 192 19.88 10.26 17.70
C SER A 192 20.63 11.35 18.48
N ASP A 193 19.90 12.29 19.09
CA ASP A 193 20.42 13.39 19.90
C ASP A 193 19.82 13.33 21.31
N PRO A 194 20.57 12.83 22.32
CA PRO A 194 20.06 12.68 23.68
C PRO A 194 19.54 13.98 24.30
N GLY A 195 20.16 15.12 23.98
CA GLY A 195 19.74 16.42 24.49
C GLY A 195 18.38 16.82 23.93
N ARG A 196 18.15 16.60 22.63
CA ARG A 196 16.85 16.87 22.01
C ARG A 196 15.79 15.86 22.40
N TRP A 197 16.16 14.59 22.56
CA TRP A 197 15.23 13.56 23.02
C TRP A 197 14.59 13.96 24.35
N LEU A 198 15.40 14.38 25.32
CA LEU A 198 14.91 14.82 26.63
C LEU A 198 13.91 15.98 26.53
N LEU A 199 14.14 16.93 25.63
CA LEU A 199 13.23 18.07 25.42
C LEU A 199 11.89 17.65 24.82
N VAL A 200 11.86 16.63 23.96
CA VAL A 200 10.61 16.18 23.32
C VAL A 200 9.86 15.14 24.13
N GLN A 201 10.51 14.40 25.03
CA GLN A 201 9.84 13.46 25.94
C GLN A 201 8.73 14.13 26.75
N GLU A 202 9.00 15.31 27.32
CA GLU A 202 7.99 16.07 28.06
C GLU A 202 6.83 16.55 27.18
N LYS A 203 7.10 16.88 25.91
CA LYS A 203 6.06 17.25 24.94
C LYS A 203 5.20 16.04 24.56
N LEU A 204 5.82 14.86 24.42
CA LEU A 204 5.13 13.61 24.14
C LEU A 204 4.21 13.18 25.30
N LYS A 205 4.67 13.30 26.56
CA LYS A 205 3.85 13.08 27.75
C LYS A 205 2.64 14.02 27.79
N ARG A 206 2.83 15.31 27.49
CA ARG A 206 1.71 16.28 27.43
C ARG A 206 0.72 15.94 26.32
N ALA A 207 1.21 15.53 25.15
CA ALA A 207 0.37 15.15 24.01
C ALA A 207 -0.47 13.88 24.28
N SER A 208 -0.05 13.06 25.24
CA SER A 208 -0.75 11.86 25.71
C SER A 208 -1.55 12.11 27.00
N ASN A 209 -1.96 13.37 27.25
CA ASN A 209 -2.73 13.77 28.43
C ASN A 209 -2.06 13.41 29.77
N GLY A 210 -0.73 13.43 29.82
CA GLY A 210 0.06 13.11 31.01
C GLY A 210 0.24 11.63 31.29
N ALA A 211 -0.31 10.74 30.44
CA ALA A 211 0.05 9.33 30.46
C ALA A 211 1.41 9.10 29.80
N ASP A 212 2.15 8.08 30.22
CA ASP A 212 3.32 7.66 29.47
C ASP A 212 2.89 7.06 28.12
N LEU A 213 3.72 7.24 27.08
CA LEU A 213 3.49 6.58 25.79
C LEU A 213 3.63 5.07 25.97
N ASP A 214 2.49 4.39 26.02
CA ASP A 214 2.46 2.94 26.18
C ASP A 214 2.65 2.24 24.83
N PHE A 215 3.91 1.96 24.52
CA PHE A 215 4.24 1.16 23.33
C PHE A 215 3.92 -0.33 23.49
N ARG A 216 3.44 -0.84 24.64
CA ARG A 216 3.04 -2.27 24.75
C ARG A 216 1.97 -2.64 23.73
N ARG A 217 1.13 -1.68 23.34
CA ARG A 217 0.21 -1.78 22.19
C ARG A 217 0.26 -0.49 21.38
N ALA A 218 1.01 -0.50 20.29
CA ALA A 218 1.16 0.65 19.41
C ALA A 218 0.00 0.73 18.42
N SER A 219 -1.08 1.38 18.85
CA SER A 219 -2.26 1.60 17.99
C SER A 219 -2.01 2.70 16.95
N PHE A 220 -2.79 2.71 15.86
CA PHE A 220 -2.86 3.85 14.93
C PHE A 220 -2.95 5.21 15.64
N GLY A 221 -3.78 5.33 16.67
CA GLY A 221 -3.91 6.57 17.46
C GLY A 221 -2.63 6.98 18.17
N LEU A 222 -1.85 6.01 18.71
CA LEU A 222 -0.55 6.29 19.34
C LEU A 222 0.42 6.90 18.32
N TRP A 223 0.52 6.30 17.13
CA TRP A 223 1.40 6.77 16.08
C TRP A 223 1.02 8.16 15.57
N CYS A 224 -0.28 8.44 15.43
CA CYS A 224 -0.77 9.79 15.14
C CYS A 224 -0.34 10.80 16.22
N THR A 225 -0.44 10.44 17.51
CA THR A 225 0.00 11.31 18.62
C THR A 225 1.50 11.60 18.55
N VAL A 226 2.32 10.57 18.35
CA VAL A 226 3.78 10.71 18.23
C VAL A 226 4.15 11.60 17.04
N TYR A 227 3.62 11.30 15.84
CA TYR A 227 3.83 12.11 14.65
C TYR A 227 3.43 13.57 14.89
N ASN A 228 2.22 13.83 15.37
CA ASN A 228 1.71 15.18 15.55
C ASN A 228 2.54 16.01 16.55
N ALA A 229 2.98 15.40 17.64
CA ALA A 229 3.82 16.06 18.64
C ALA A 229 5.19 16.43 18.08
N LEU A 230 5.88 15.49 17.43
CA LEU A 230 7.24 15.70 16.93
C LEU A 230 7.27 16.56 15.66
N ALA A 231 6.30 16.42 14.76
CA ALA A 231 6.14 17.28 13.59
C ALA A 231 5.83 18.73 13.99
N LYS A 232 5.01 18.93 15.04
CA LYS A 232 4.74 20.27 15.58
C LYS A 232 6.01 20.90 16.16
N GLU A 233 6.81 20.13 16.89
CA GLU A 233 8.06 20.64 17.45
C GLU A 233 9.09 20.94 16.36
N THR A 234 9.24 20.07 15.37
CA THR A 234 10.14 20.29 14.24
C THR A 234 9.73 21.54 13.46
N ARG A 235 8.43 21.75 13.20
CA ARG A 235 7.92 23.01 12.59
C ARG A 235 8.24 24.25 13.40
N ARG A 236 8.14 24.18 14.73
CA ARG A 236 8.49 25.32 15.59
C ARG A 236 9.95 25.71 15.35
N MET A 237 10.86 24.74 15.38
CA MET A 237 12.29 24.96 15.18
C MET A 237 12.62 25.45 13.76
N LEU A 238 11.94 24.94 12.73
CA LEU A 238 12.12 25.41 11.35
C LEU A 238 11.71 26.88 11.14
N ASN A 239 10.81 27.40 11.97
CA ASN A 239 10.36 28.79 11.93
C ASN A 239 11.20 29.72 12.83
N GLU A 240 12.23 29.21 13.51
CA GLU A 240 13.13 29.98 14.38
C GLU A 240 14.37 30.47 13.62
N LYS A 241 15.46 30.77 14.34
CA LYS A 241 16.67 31.38 13.77
C LYS A 241 17.38 30.40 12.83
N ASP A 242 18.29 30.90 12.00
CA ASP A 242 18.99 30.07 11.01
C ASP A 242 19.84 28.95 11.65
N GLU A 243 20.34 29.17 12.87
CA GLU A 243 21.00 28.12 13.67
C GLU A 243 20.08 26.93 13.94
N ASP A 244 18.82 27.17 14.31
CA ASP A 244 17.83 26.10 14.58
C ASP A 244 17.46 25.34 13.32
N LYS A 245 17.36 26.02 12.18
CA LYS A 245 17.10 25.40 10.88
C LYS A 245 18.23 24.45 10.48
N GLN A 246 19.48 24.90 10.59
CA GLN A 246 20.65 24.07 10.32
C GLN A 246 20.69 22.88 11.26
N ALA A 247 20.41 23.12 12.54
CA ALA A 247 20.41 22.07 13.53
C ALA A 247 19.28 21.03 13.29
N ILE A 248 18.16 21.40 12.67
CA ILE A 248 17.13 20.44 12.22
C ILE A 248 17.57 19.70 10.96
N ALA A 249 18.16 20.39 9.98
CA ALA A 249 18.72 19.76 8.79
C ALA A 249 19.75 18.67 9.15
N ASP A 250 20.63 18.95 10.13
CA ASP A 250 21.60 17.97 10.63
C ASP A 250 20.93 16.81 11.39
N LEU A 251 19.91 17.09 12.20
CA LEU A 251 19.18 16.06 12.96
C LEU A 251 18.52 15.02 12.05
N TYR A 252 17.95 15.44 10.92
CA TYR A 252 17.35 14.53 9.95
C TYR A 252 18.34 14.05 8.89
N SER A 253 19.55 14.60 8.84
CA SER A 253 20.54 14.38 7.77
C SER A 253 20.02 14.76 6.37
N VAL A 254 19.28 15.88 6.26
CA VAL A 254 18.64 16.34 5.01
C VAL A 254 18.94 17.82 4.77
N ALA A 255 19.25 18.23 3.54
CA ALA A 255 19.55 19.62 3.14
C ALA A 255 18.33 20.28 2.54
N SER A 256 17.55 19.50 1.81
CA SER A 256 16.36 19.99 1.15
C SER A 256 15.33 20.45 2.17
N GLN A 257 15.05 21.74 2.13
CA GLN A 257 13.96 22.34 2.89
C GLN A 257 12.61 21.70 2.51
N SER A 258 12.39 21.37 1.24
CA SER A 258 11.14 20.75 0.81
C SER A 258 10.95 19.33 1.36
N CYS A 259 12.04 18.59 1.61
CA CYS A 259 11.97 17.29 2.30
C CYS A 259 11.50 17.47 3.75
N LEU A 260 12.11 18.41 4.48
CA LEU A 260 11.75 18.70 5.86
C LEU A 260 10.31 19.21 5.97
N GLU A 261 9.89 20.11 5.08
CA GLU A 261 8.51 20.60 5.00
C GLU A 261 7.51 19.47 4.76
N GLY A 262 7.83 18.51 3.88
CA GLY A 262 7.00 17.33 3.64
C GLY A 262 6.90 16.42 4.87
N LEU A 263 7.98 16.25 5.63
CA LEU A 263 7.99 15.47 6.87
C LEU A 263 7.12 16.08 7.97
N VAL A 264 6.85 17.38 7.92
CA VAL A 264 6.18 18.10 9.01
C VAL A 264 4.87 18.76 8.61
N ASP A 265 4.36 18.47 7.41
CA ASP A 265 3.19 19.15 6.84
C ASP A 265 1.96 19.03 7.77
N LYS A 266 1.38 20.20 8.12
CA LYS A 266 0.25 20.29 9.05
C LYS A 266 -1.03 19.64 8.47
N GLY A 267 -1.19 19.65 7.16
CA GLY A 267 -2.33 19.02 6.50
C GLY A 267 -2.24 17.49 6.56
N LEU A 268 -1.04 16.90 6.54
CA LEU A 268 -0.87 15.46 6.77
C LEU A 268 -1.34 15.06 8.17
N SER A 269 -1.11 15.88 9.20
CA SER A 269 -1.69 15.65 10.54
C SER A 269 -3.21 15.55 10.51
N GLN A 270 -3.88 16.45 9.78
CA GLN A 270 -5.34 16.46 9.65
C GLN A 270 -5.86 15.23 8.86
N VAL A 271 -5.12 14.81 7.84
CA VAL A 271 -5.44 13.60 7.06
C VAL A 271 -5.37 12.36 7.95
N LEU A 272 -4.30 12.19 8.72
CA LEU A 272 -4.12 11.06 9.63
C LEU A 272 -5.18 11.02 10.73
N GLU A 273 -5.52 12.18 11.31
CA GLU A 273 -6.59 12.30 12.30
C GLU A 273 -7.94 11.89 11.72
N SER A 274 -8.26 12.34 10.50
CA SER A 274 -9.49 11.98 9.79
C SER A 274 -9.57 10.47 9.54
N ALA A 275 -8.50 9.87 9.02
CA ALA A 275 -8.44 8.43 8.77
C ALA A 275 -8.56 7.60 10.07
N ASN A 276 -7.90 8.02 11.14
CA ASN A 276 -8.00 7.37 12.46
C ASN A 276 -9.44 7.45 13.02
N ASN A 277 -10.11 8.59 12.88
CA ASN A 277 -11.50 8.75 13.27
C ASN A 277 -12.43 7.82 12.49
N MET A 278 -12.24 7.68 11.18
CA MET A 278 -13.00 6.73 10.34
C MET A 278 -12.76 5.27 10.79
N ARG A 279 -11.51 4.89 11.08
CA ARG A 279 -11.16 3.57 11.60
C ARG A 279 -11.88 3.27 12.92
N ASN A 280 -11.88 4.22 13.85
CA ASN A 280 -12.48 4.03 15.17
C ASN A 280 -14.01 3.94 15.11
N ARG A 281 -14.66 4.70 14.22
CA ARG A 281 -16.11 4.55 13.96
C ARG A 281 -16.46 3.13 13.50
N LYS A 282 -15.63 2.51 12.65
CA LYS A 282 -15.81 1.12 12.21
C LYS A 282 -15.61 0.10 13.34
N ALA A 283 -14.66 0.32 14.24
CA ALA A 283 -14.42 -0.57 15.38
C ALA A 283 -15.60 -0.60 16.38
N HIS A 284 -16.46 0.42 16.37
CA HIS A 284 -17.62 0.55 17.24
C HIS A 284 -18.98 0.41 16.51
N GLY A 285 -19.00 0.33 15.17
CA GLY A 285 -20.20 0.24 14.34
C GLY A 285 -20.55 -1.20 13.95
N GLY A 286 -21.85 -1.50 13.85
CA GLY A 286 -22.36 -2.78 13.34
C GLY A 286 -22.12 -2.99 11.84
N VAL A 287 -22.93 -3.83 11.20
CA VAL A 287 -22.86 -4.09 9.75
C VAL A 287 -23.06 -2.78 8.97
N ILE A 288 -22.07 -2.39 8.18
CA ILE A 288 -22.10 -1.19 7.31
C ILE A 288 -22.88 -1.52 6.03
N SER A 289 -23.75 -0.62 5.58
CA SER A 289 -24.46 -0.76 4.30
C SER A 289 -23.54 -0.56 3.09
N GLU A 290 -23.95 -1.01 1.91
CA GLU A 290 -23.16 -0.84 0.66
C GLU A 290 -22.93 0.65 0.34
N ALA A 291 -23.95 1.49 0.51
CA ALA A 291 -23.86 2.94 0.28
C ALA A 291 -22.92 3.63 1.27
N GLU A 292 -22.97 3.27 2.55
CA GLU A 292 -22.02 3.79 3.55
C GLU A 292 -20.59 3.34 3.27
N ALA A 293 -20.40 2.10 2.79
CA ALA A 293 -19.07 1.63 2.39
C ALA A 293 -18.55 2.40 1.17
N GLU A 294 -19.38 2.71 0.18
CA GLU A 294 -18.97 3.50 -0.98
C GLU A 294 -18.55 4.93 -0.60
N GLU A 295 -19.31 5.60 0.26
CA GLU A 295 -18.95 6.94 0.73
C GLU A 295 -17.66 6.92 1.57
N GLN A 296 -17.51 5.94 2.47
CA GLN A 296 -16.27 5.77 3.23
C GLN A 296 -15.06 5.52 2.33
N HIS A 297 -15.21 4.70 1.29
CA HIS A 297 -14.14 4.45 0.34
C HIS A 297 -13.76 5.73 -0.41
N LYS A 298 -14.75 6.52 -0.83
CA LYS A 298 -14.55 7.80 -1.51
C LYS A 298 -13.83 8.81 -0.62
N GLU A 299 -14.23 8.93 0.64
CA GLU A 299 -13.56 9.79 1.63
C GLU A 299 -12.09 9.36 1.84
N LEU A 300 -11.81 8.08 2.07
CA LEU A 300 -10.45 7.56 2.23
C LEU A 300 -9.60 7.75 0.96
N ALA A 301 -10.19 7.58 -0.23
CA ALA A 301 -9.50 7.82 -1.49
C ALA A 301 -9.15 9.31 -1.69
N ALA A 302 -10.02 10.23 -1.27
CA ALA A 302 -9.75 11.66 -1.28
C ALA A 302 -8.63 12.04 -0.30
N LEU A 303 -8.61 11.43 0.90
CA LEU A 303 -7.51 11.58 1.85
C LEU A 303 -6.19 11.07 1.25
N LEU A 304 -6.20 9.93 0.55
CA LEU A 304 -5.00 9.40 -0.10
C LEU A 304 -4.49 10.35 -1.19
N GLN A 305 -5.40 10.94 -1.97
CA GLN A 305 -5.02 11.95 -2.95
C GLN A 305 -4.41 13.19 -2.28
N THR A 306 -4.97 13.62 -1.15
CA THR A 306 -4.41 14.73 -0.36
C THR A 306 -2.99 14.42 0.14
N VAL A 307 -2.70 13.18 0.56
CA VAL A 307 -1.32 12.77 0.90
C VAL A 307 -0.39 12.93 -0.30
N ARG A 308 -0.80 12.43 -1.48
CA ARG A 308 0.01 12.52 -2.70
C ARG A 308 0.30 13.95 -3.10
N ASP A 309 -0.70 14.81 -3.04
CA ASP A 309 -0.58 16.22 -3.43
C ASP A 309 0.34 16.99 -2.48
N ARG A 310 0.27 16.69 -1.17
CA ARG A 310 1.06 17.36 -0.13
C ARG A 310 2.51 16.88 -0.06
N LEU A 311 2.73 15.57 -0.20
CA LEU A 311 4.08 15.02 -0.25
C LEU A 311 4.80 15.41 -1.54
N GLY A 312 4.06 15.59 -2.64
CA GLY A 312 4.57 16.07 -3.91
C GLY A 312 5.84 15.31 -4.33
N SER A 313 6.92 16.06 -4.54
CA SER A 313 8.24 15.53 -4.87
C SER A 313 9.20 15.42 -3.67
N SER A 314 8.77 15.79 -2.46
CA SER A 314 9.61 15.86 -1.26
C SER A 314 10.25 14.52 -0.89
N PHE A 315 9.65 13.40 -1.29
CA PHE A 315 10.18 12.05 -1.03
C PHE A 315 10.93 11.44 -2.23
N TYR A 316 11.08 12.15 -3.36
CA TYR A 316 11.88 11.61 -4.47
C TYR A 316 13.38 11.67 -4.19
N SER A 317 13.85 12.73 -3.54
CA SER A 317 15.26 12.88 -3.17
C SER A 317 15.62 12.15 -1.88
N LEU A 318 14.64 11.90 -1.00
CA LEU A 318 14.83 11.20 0.27
C LEU A 318 14.50 9.71 0.12
N GLN A 319 15.52 8.89 -0.03
CA GLN A 319 15.40 7.47 -0.27
C GLN A 319 15.45 6.68 1.04
N LEU A 320 14.59 5.68 1.16
CA LEU A 320 14.77 4.62 2.13
C LEU A 320 15.75 3.60 1.55
N VAL A 321 16.87 3.37 2.24
CA VAL A 321 17.91 2.45 1.79
C VAL A 321 18.23 1.43 2.89
N GLN A 322 18.66 0.24 2.49
CA GLN A 322 19.19 -0.76 3.40
C GLN A 322 20.68 -0.97 3.16
N ALA A 323 21.48 -0.83 4.20
CA ALA A 323 22.93 -0.96 4.11
C ALA A 323 23.37 -2.41 3.85
N GLY A 324 24.31 -2.57 2.92
CA GLY A 324 24.96 -3.83 2.54
C GLY A 324 26.40 -3.89 3.05
N SER A 325 27.33 -4.23 2.17
CA SER A 325 28.77 -4.18 2.46
C SER A 325 29.28 -2.74 2.46
N ALA A 326 30.34 -2.49 3.25
CA ALA A 326 31.02 -1.21 3.30
C ALA A 326 32.54 -1.44 3.17
N ASP A 327 33.16 -0.67 2.29
CA ASP A 327 34.60 -0.67 2.05
C ASP A 327 35.18 0.70 2.39
N GLY A 328 36.26 0.73 3.18
CA GLY A 328 36.93 1.98 3.56
C GLY A 328 37.59 2.67 2.37
N LEU A 329 37.50 3.99 2.31
CA LEU A 329 38.14 4.84 1.31
C LEU A 329 39.34 5.59 1.90
N PRO A 330 40.34 5.97 1.08
CA PRO A 330 41.54 6.67 1.56
C PRO A 330 41.29 8.01 2.24
N ASN A 331 40.16 8.67 1.96
CA ASN A 331 39.75 9.94 2.58
C ASN A 331 39.06 9.75 3.94
N GLY A 332 38.97 8.53 4.47
CA GLY A 332 38.29 8.22 5.72
C GLY A 332 36.77 8.00 5.59
N ALA A 333 36.20 8.19 4.40
CA ALA A 333 34.83 7.80 4.11
C ALA A 333 34.73 6.29 3.87
N SER A 334 33.51 5.78 3.74
CA SER A 334 33.24 4.40 3.33
C SER A 334 32.37 4.39 2.08
N ARG A 335 32.73 3.56 1.10
CA ARG A 335 31.85 3.19 0.00
C ARG A 335 30.92 2.10 0.49
N VAL A 336 29.63 2.38 0.52
CA VAL A 336 28.61 1.48 1.05
C VAL A 336 27.70 1.05 -0.09
N SER A 337 27.60 -0.26 -0.29
CA SER A 337 26.57 -0.82 -1.16
C SER A 337 25.24 -0.78 -0.43
N VAL A 338 24.20 -0.23 -1.06
CA VAL A 338 22.87 -0.08 -0.50
C VAL A 338 21.79 -0.65 -1.42
N ARG A 339 20.73 -1.21 -0.84
CA ARG A 339 19.50 -1.54 -1.57
C ARG A 339 18.51 -0.38 -1.43
N VAL A 340 18.10 0.21 -2.55
CA VAL A 340 17.13 1.32 -2.57
C VAL A 340 15.72 0.74 -2.50
N LEU A 341 15.04 0.95 -1.36
CA LEU A 341 13.75 0.35 -1.01
C LEU A 341 12.57 1.20 -1.48
N THR A 342 12.63 1.70 -2.71
CA THR A 342 11.58 2.54 -3.28
C THR A 342 11.05 1.93 -4.59
N GLY A 343 9.78 2.22 -4.90
CA GLY A 343 9.11 1.73 -6.11
C GLY A 343 8.32 0.42 -5.90
N SER A 344 7.70 -0.05 -6.98
CA SER A 344 6.81 -1.23 -6.98
C SER A 344 7.52 -2.54 -7.33
N ASN A 345 8.81 -2.50 -7.68
CA ASN A 345 9.57 -3.71 -8.01
C ASN A 345 10.11 -4.35 -6.72
N PRO A 346 9.75 -5.60 -6.39
CA PRO A 346 10.29 -6.29 -5.22
C PRO A 346 11.80 -6.57 -5.36
N GLN A 347 12.35 -6.58 -6.58
CA GLN A 347 13.79 -6.59 -6.82
C GLN A 347 14.32 -5.16 -6.70
N PHE A 348 14.63 -4.76 -5.46
CA PHE A 348 15.21 -3.46 -5.17
C PHE A 348 16.56 -3.26 -5.88
N LYS A 349 16.78 -2.04 -6.39
CA LYS A 349 18.04 -1.67 -7.05
C LYS A 349 19.16 -1.60 -6.02
N ALA A 350 20.32 -2.14 -6.37
CA ALA A 350 21.55 -1.93 -5.62
C ALA A 350 22.31 -0.73 -6.18
N GLU A 351 22.82 0.13 -5.30
CA GLU A 351 23.63 1.30 -5.64
C GLU A 351 24.79 1.42 -4.64
N ASP A 352 25.90 2.05 -5.04
CA ASP A 352 26.99 2.37 -4.13
C ASP A 352 26.93 3.87 -3.79
N ILE A 353 26.98 4.18 -2.51
CA ILE A 353 27.01 5.55 -1.98
C ILE A 353 28.23 5.75 -1.09
N GLU A 354 28.76 6.97 -1.04
CA GLU A 354 29.88 7.32 -0.16
C GLU A 354 29.36 7.99 1.11
N LEU A 355 29.73 7.46 2.28
CA LEU A 355 29.29 7.95 3.58
C LEU A 355 30.47 8.27 4.50
N VAL A 356 30.36 9.35 5.26
CA VAL A 356 31.35 9.76 6.28
C VAL A 356 31.02 9.24 7.68
N GLN A 357 30.04 8.35 7.80
CA GLN A 357 29.60 7.74 9.05
C GLN A 357 29.55 6.21 8.92
N HIS A 358 29.77 5.54 10.05
CA HIS A 358 29.62 4.09 10.13
C HIS A 358 28.14 3.68 9.98
N VAL A 359 27.90 2.61 9.22
CA VAL A 359 26.57 2.02 9.02
C VAL A 359 26.59 0.53 9.38
N VAL A 360 25.45 0.04 9.85
CA VAL A 360 25.27 -1.36 10.24
C VAL A 360 24.64 -2.11 9.07
N LYS A 361 25.32 -3.16 8.60
CA LYS A 361 24.80 -4.03 7.55
C LYS A 361 23.41 -4.56 7.91
N GLY A 362 22.47 -4.45 6.97
CA GLY A 362 21.08 -4.86 7.11
C GLY A 362 20.17 -3.81 7.75
N GLN A 363 20.71 -2.75 8.36
CA GLN A 363 19.90 -1.67 8.95
C GLN A 363 19.33 -0.74 7.86
N LEU A 364 18.18 -0.16 8.16
CA LEU A 364 17.49 0.81 7.33
C LEU A 364 17.98 2.23 7.63
N TYR A 365 18.12 3.02 6.57
CA TYR A 365 18.56 4.41 6.63
C TYR A 365 17.70 5.28 5.71
N LEU A 366 17.47 6.52 6.10
CA LEU A 366 17.05 7.56 5.17
C LEU A 366 18.29 8.26 4.62
N HIS A 367 18.36 8.36 3.31
CA HIS A 367 19.45 8.98 2.58
C HIS A 367 18.90 9.99 1.58
N GLU A 368 19.33 11.24 1.70
CA GLU A 368 19.08 12.22 0.65
C GLU A 368 20.15 12.08 -0.43
N ALA A 369 19.73 11.86 -1.67
CA ALA A 369 20.64 11.60 -2.79
C ALA A 369 21.73 12.68 -2.90
N GLY A 370 22.99 12.25 -2.96
CA GLY A 370 24.15 13.13 -3.03
C GLY A 370 24.70 13.61 -1.67
N ARG A 371 24.09 13.22 -0.54
CA ARG A 371 24.65 13.47 0.80
C ARG A 371 25.61 12.37 1.23
N GLU A 372 26.57 12.74 2.08
CA GLU A 372 27.52 11.81 2.71
C GLU A 372 27.07 11.33 4.11
N LYS A 373 25.90 11.79 4.56
CA LYS A 373 25.30 11.43 5.86
C LYS A 373 23.94 10.77 5.66
N VAL A 374 23.55 9.96 6.64
CA VAL A 374 22.28 9.23 6.64
C VAL A 374 21.66 9.24 8.03
N LEU A 375 20.33 9.22 8.07
CA LEU A 375 19.57 9.03 9.30
C LEU A 375 19.27 7.54 9.49
N GLY A 376 19.80 6.93 10.55
CA GLY A 376 19.47 5.55 10.91
C GLY A 376 18.01 5.42 11.32
N VAL A 377 17.24 4.61 10.61
CA VAL A 377 15.82 4.40 10.90
C VAL A 377 15.70 3.48 12.12
N ALA A 378 14.86 3.86 13.08
CA ALA A 378 14.62 3.09 14.28
C ALA A 378 14.11 1.68 13.92
N PRO A 379 14.52 0.63 14.66
CA PRO A 379 14.22 -0.77 14.35
C PRO A 379 12.76 -1.18 14.61
N LEU A 380 11.85 -0.21 14.61
CA LEU A 380 10.39 -0.38 14.65
C LEU A 380 9.80 -0.58 13.26
N VAL A 381 10.62 -0.47 12.22
CA VAL A 381 10.30 -0.91 10.86
C VAL A 381 11.45 -1.80 10.36
N GLN A 382 11.10 -2.93 9.76
CA GLN A 382 12.04 -3.96 9.34
C GLN A 382 11.67 -4.54 7.98
N MET A 383 12.69 -4.82 7.17
CA MET A 383 12.52 -5.61 5.95
C MET A 383 12.81 -7.07 6.27
N LYS A 384 11.88 -7.97 5.90
CA LYS A 384 12.10 -9.40 5.99
C LYS A 384 12.04 -10.03 4.60
N GLU A 385 13.03 -10.87 4.34
CA GLU A 385 13.20 -11.63 3.11
C GLU A 385 12.76 -13.07 3.38
N LYS A 386 11.48 -13.37 3.13
CA LYS A 386 10.97 -14.76 3.17
C LYS A 386 10.70 -15.24 1.75
N GLU A 387 9.45 -15.52 1.41
CA GLU A 387 9.05 -15.86 0.03
C GLU A 387 9.15 -14.66 -0.91
N GLN A 388 8.87 -13.46 -0.38
CA GLN A 388 9.12 -12.18 -1.04
C GLN A 388 9.53 -11.13 0.01
N PRO A 389 10.25 -10.07 -0.40
CA PRO A 389 10.58 -8.96 0.48
C PRO A 389 9.29 -8.30 0.98
N ALA A 390 9.16 -8.16 2.29
CA ALA A 390 8.03 -7.48 2.90
C ALA A 390 8.49 -6.55 4.02
N CYS A 391 7.83 -5.40 4.11
CA CYS A 391 7.98 -4.44 5.19
C CYS A 391 7.08 -4.83 6.37
N TYR A 392 7.66 -4.81 7.56
CA TYR A 392 7.01 -5.11 8.83
C TYR A 392 7.21 -3.94 9.79
N PHE A 393 6.14 -3.56 10.48
CA PHE A 393 6.14 -2.47 11.46
C PHE A 393 5.86 -2.99 12.85
N TYR A 394 6.38 -2.32 13.87
CA TYR A 394 6.13 -2.65 15.26
C TYR A 394 4.65 -2.49 15.62
N ASN A 395 4.07 -3.53 16.22
CA ASN A 395 2.65 -3.56 16.61
C ASN A 395 2.49 -3.59 18.13
N ARG A 396 3.06 -4.59 18.80
CA ARG A 396 2.82 -4.84 20.24
C ARG A 396 3.96 -5.61 20.88
N ILE A 397 4.01 -5.64 22.21
CA ILE A 397 4.81 -6.61 22.96
C ILE A 397 3.87 -7.75 23.40
N GLU A 398 4.27 -8.99 23.09
CA GLU A 398 3.56 -10.20 23.48
C GLU A 398 4.56 -11.18 24.10
N GLY A 399 4.30 -11.61 25.34
CA GLY A 399 5.25 -12.47 26.08
C GLY A 399 6.64 -11.86 26.28
N GLY A 400 6.75 -10.52 26.29
CA GLY A 400 8.03 -9.81 26.39
C GLY A 400 8.75 -9.61 25.04
N VAL A 401 8.26 -10.22 23.96
CA VAL A 401 8.84 -10.15 22.62
C VAL A 401 8.06 -9.13 21.76
N PRO A 402 8.73 -8.18 21.09
CA PRO A 402 8.10 -7.32 20.11
C PRO A 402 7.52 -8.15 18.95
N GLN A 403 6.27 -7.88 18.62
CA GLN A 403 5.56 -8.42 17.46
C GLN A 403 5.46 -7.34 16.40
N LEU A 404 5.72 -7.74 15.17
CA LEU A 404 5.68 -6.90 13.98
C LEU A 404 4.50 -7.31 13.11
N ILE A 405 3.95 -6.37 12.36
CA ILE A 405 2.84 -6.57 11.43
C ILE A 405 3.21 -6.11 10.02
N SER A 406 2.83 -6.89 9.01
CA SER A 406 2.86 -6.47 7.61
C SER A 406 1.44 -6.19 7.11
N TYR A 407 1.24 -4.99 6.59
CA TYR A 407 -0.06 -4.53 6.10
C TYR A 407 -0.40 -4.98 4.67
N HIS A 408 0.58 -5.52 3.94
CA HIS A 408 0.46 -5.93 2.54
C HIS A 408 0.79 -7.42 2.30
N PHE A 409 1.43 -8.10 3.25
CA PHE A 409 1.79 -9.50 3.11
C PHE A 409 0.85 -10.42 3.91
N GLU A 410 -0.30 -10.76 3.31
CA GLU A 410 -1.37 -11.49 4.00
C GLU A 410 -0.99 -12.93 4.40
N HIS A 411 -0.09 -13.59 3.65
CA HIS A 411 0.34 -14.97 3.94
C HIS A 411 1.10 -15.09 5.27
N GLN A 412 1.79 -14.02 5.69
CA GLN A 412 2.44 -13.95 6.99
C GLN A 412 2.37 -12.53 7.53
N ALA A 413 1.17 -12.12 7.94
CA ALA A 413 0.93 -10.77 8.41
C ALA A 413 1.63 -10.46 9.74
N GLU A 414 1.99 -11.45 10.56
CA GLU A 414 2.68 -11.25 11.84
C GLU A 414 4.03 -11.95 11.88
N ALA A 415 5.01 -11.31 12.52
CA ALA A 415 6.32 -11.87 12.79
C ALA A 415 6.91 -11.33 14.10
N ALA A 416 7.59 -12.18 14.87
CA ALA A 416 8.33 -11.73 16.04
C ALA A 416 9.60 -10.94 15.63
N ASP A 417 10.03 -10.00 16.46
CA ASP A 417 11.37 -9.41 16.36
C ASP A 417 12.40 -10.39 16.92
N GLU A 418 13.01 -11.17 16.04
CA GLU A 418 14.03 -12.17 16.41
C GLU A 418 15.37 -11.52 16.79
N THR A 419 15.59 -10.25 16.43
CA THR A 419 16.87 -9.55 16.65
C THR A 419 16.96 -8.88 18.02
N GLY A 420 15.83 -8.68 18.70
CA GLY A 420 15.74 -7.92 19.94
C GLY A 420 16.02 -6.41 19.80
N THR A 421 16.29 -5.93 18.59
CA THR A 421 16.66 -4.52 18.33
C THR A 421 15.49 -3.58 18.56
N ALA A 422 14.25 -4.00 18.24
CA ALA A 422 13.05 -3.23 18.55
C ALA A 422 12.86 -3.14 20.07
N ARG A 423 13.10 -4.23 20.81
CA ARG A 423 12.99 -4.23 22.27
C ARG A 423 13.97 -3.24 22.90
N ALA A 424 15.25 -3.33 22.53
CA ALA A 424 16.28 -2.43 23.04
C ALA A 424 16.01 -0.96 22.68
N PHE A 425 15.40 -0.68 21.52
CA PHE A 425 14.97 0.66 21.17
C PHE A 425 13.81 1.15 22.06
N LEU A 426 12.78 0.32 22.27
CA LEU A 426 11.64 0.66 23.11
C LEU A 426 12.04 0.87 24.58
N ASP A 427 12.95 0.06 25.11
CA ASP A 427 13.47 0.24 26.46
C ASP A 427 14.23 1.57 26.62
N ARG A 428 14.91 2.05 25.57
CA ARG A 428 15.53 3.39 25.55
C ARG A 428 14.52 4.53 25.46
N LEU A 429 13.37 4.32 24.83
CA LEU A 429 12.31 5.35 24.80
C LEU A 429 11.67 5.55 26.19
N ALA A 430 11.69 4.51 27.01
CA ALA A 430 11.10 4.50 28.35
C ALA A 430 12.03 5.02 29.46
N GLN A 431 13.32 5.20 29.16
CA GLN A 431 14.31 5.87 30.01
C GLN A 431 14.24 7.38 29.78
#